data_AF-A0AAJ6GTQ8-F1
#
_entry.id   AF-A0AAJ6GTQ8-F1
#
_cell.length_a   1.000
_cell.length_b   1.000
_cell.length_c   1.000
_cell.angle_alpha   90.00
_cell.angle_beta   90.00
_cell.angle_gamma   90.00
#
_symmetry.space_group_name_H-M   'P 1'
#
loop_
_entity.id
_entity.type
_entity.pdbx_description
1 polymer ?
#
loop_
_entity_poly.entity_id
_entity_poly.type
_entity_poly.pdbx_seq_one_letter_code
_entity_poly.pdbx_strand_id
1 'polypeptide(L)'
;MDAALAPTCRQLVDAVIGMIPLVGDVTAARDIIAVVVRLIDDPEARERVWEWVLLVVLVLALVPVIGGVIKGVGRILCTVFKAAAELRGAARAAHLLQGAKDIVAFLNRIGTRNAEAWLLRLKFADYQAQILERFAALTNTLASVLRKANARMGALMPGMLAQRIDGLIGGLATLRTTAGQMIPKAIKELDQNLRELQAYVRSGGETTRRVALYRVATGERVITRADEARLVEDGVLPVRSSRGGFKQNPALVNRPKEWEHLYKHEDGYPNLADPARADGEFHSAVQAYSGKMINRQLRDGEYFFRAFGEEGVTHDLKIRESWAGGAWWGIGEAPKSAQEWRPPTAVLDEFNRNGFIVTGKVSGNNGPKAVVGTVAEQVGNKLPGQYLPGGATQAFFFLDKPVAEQLTALGKRAIADNKPFTWIDPASGMRFEVKPTGWKDVNGIIGYFHTPGPTSVTTVRLAEREQATKEHRQVVVSP
;
A
#
# COMPACT_ATOMS: atom_id res chain seq x y z
N MET A 1 -44.98 -24.53 14.17
CA MET A 1 -44.56 -25.82 13.55
C MET A 1 -43.31 -25.59 12.70
N ASP A 2 -42.34 -24.82 13.23
CA ASP A 2 -41.44 -23.97 12.42
C ASP A 2 -39.96 -24.35 12.47
N ALA A 3 -39.60 -25.47 13.11
CA ALA A 3 -38.19 -25.87 13.27
C ALA A 3 -37.69 -26.84 12.18
N ALA A 4 -38.59 -27.52 11.45
CA ALA A 4 -38.23 -28.60 10.53
C ALA A 4 -38.06 -28.16 9.05
N LEU A 5 -38.56 -26.99 8.66
CA LEU A 5 -38.48 -26.47 7.27
C LEU A 5 -37.19 -25.69 6.97
N ALA A 6 -36.56 -25.11 8.00
CA ALA A 6 -35.30 -24.37 7.88
C ALA A 6 -34.12 -25.23 7.37
N PRO A 7 -33.89 -26.46 7.85
CA PRO A 7 -32.77 -27.28 7.35
C PRO A 7 -32.97 -27.74 5.90
N THR A 8 -34.20 -28.02 5.46
CA THR A 8 -34.51 -28.47 4.09
C THR A 8 -34.33 -27.35 3.06
N CYS A 9 -34.74 -26.12 3.39
CA CYS A 9 -34.47 -24.95 2.55
C CYS A 9 -32.97 -24.65 2.44
N ARG A 10 -32.21 -24.78 3.55
CA ARG A 10 -30.77 -24.56 3.53
C ARG A 10 -30.03 -25.59 2.70
N GLN A 11 -30.41 -26.87 2.81
CA GLN A 11 -29.87 -27.96 1.99
C GLN A 11 -30.23 -27.81 0.50
N LEU A 12 -31.44 -27.34 0.18
CA LEU A 12 -31.83 -26.98 -1.20
C LEU A 12 -30.98 -25.81 -1.71
N VAL A 13 -30.81 -24.74 -0.93
CA VAL A 13 -29.98 -23.60 -1.29
C VAL A 13 -28.52 -24.01 -1.50
N ASP A 14 -27.95 -24.84 -0.62
CA ASP A 14 -26.57 -25.34 -0.72
C ASP A 14 -26.39 -26.27 -1.95
N ALA A 15 -27.37 -27.12 -2.26
CA ALA A 15 -27.39 -27.95 -3.46
C ALA A 15 -27.55 -27.13 -4.75
N VAL A 16 -28.35 -26.06 -4.72
CA VAL A 16 -28.50 -25.11 -5.83
C VAL A 16 -27.23 -24.31 -6.05
N ILE A 17 -26.53 -23.90 -4.99
CA ILE A 17 -25.24 -23.19 -5.04
C ILE A 17 -24.17 -24.03 -5.77
N GLY A 18 -24.08 -25.33 -5.48
CA GLY A 18 -23.13 -26.24 -6.13
C GLY A 18 -23.37 -26.45 -7.63
N MET A 19 -24.56 -26.09 -8.15
CA MET A 19 -24.94 -26.27 -9.55
C MET A 19 -24.80 -24.99 -10.41
N ILE A 20 -24.28 -23.89 -9.86
CA ILE A 20 -24.08 -22.64 -10.62
C ILE A 20 -22.66 -22.63 -11.21
N PRO A 21 -22.49 -22.94 -12.53
CA PRO A 21 -21.15 -23.03 -13.14
C PRO A 21 -20.39 -21.69 -13.17
N LEU A 22 -21.07 -20.57 -12.89
CA LEU A 22 -20.52 -19.22 -12.87
C LEU A 22 -19.79 -18.87 -11.56
N VAL A 23 -19.92 -19.68 -10.51
CA VAL A 23 -19.40 -19.34 -9.19
C VAL A 23 -18.20 -20.23 -8.87
N GLY A 24 -16.99 -19.67 -8.97
CA GLY A 24 -15.75 -20.36 -8.59
C GLY A 24 -15.58 -20.58 -7.09
N ASP A 25 -16.33 -19.85 -6.24
CA ASP A 25 -16.26 -19.89 -4.78
C ASP A 25 -17.64 -19.98 -4.14
N VAL A 26 -17.93 -21.07 -3.43
CA VAL A 26 -19.21 -21.34 -2.72
C VAL A 26 -19.63 -20.16 -1.81
N THR A 27 -18.66 -19.51 -1.16
CA THR A 27 -18.89 -18.33 -0.32
C THR A 27 -19.44 -17.14 -1.11
N ALA A 28 -18.95 -16.91 -2.33
CA ALA A 28 -19.45 -15.82 -3.17
C ALA A 28 -20.90 -16.06 -3.62
N ALA A 29 -21.27 -17.30 -3.96
CA ALA A 29 -22.64 -17.65 -4.31
C ALA A 29 -23.60 -17.39 -3.14
N ARG A 30 -23.21 -17.82 -1.94
CA ARG A 30 -24.01 -17.66 -0.73
C ARG A 30 -24.29 -16.19 -0.41
N ASP A 31 -23.26 -15.35 -0.46
CA ASP A 31 -23.39 -13.91 -0.22
C ASP A 31 -24.35 -13.26 -1.25
N ILE A 32 -24.21 -13.62 -2.53
CA ILE A 32 -25.07 -13.10 -3.59
C ILE A 32 -26.52 -13.52 -3.38
N ILE A 33 -26.76 -14.81 -3.11
CA ILE A 33 -28.12 -15.33 -2.88
C ILE A 33 -28.76 -14.65 -1.67
N ALA A 34 -28.01 -14.43 -0.58
CA ALA A 34 -28.53 -13.75 0.59
C ALA A 34 -29.03 -12.33 0.26
N VAL A 35 -28.26 -11.57 -0.53
CA VAL A 35 -28.67 -10.22 -0.98
C VAL A 35 -29.84 -10.28 -1.95
N VAL A 36 -29.83 -11.23 -2.91
CA VAL A 36 -30.94 -11.40 -3.87
C VAL A 36 -32.24 -11.76 -3.16
N VAL A 37 -32.22 -12.72 -2.24
CA VAL A 37 -33.42 -13.11 -1.47
C VAL A 37 -33.93 -11.95 -0.64
N ARG A 38 -33.03 -11.20 0.02
CA ARG A 38 -33.42 -10.00 0.77
C ARG A 38 -34.09 -8.96 -0.13
N LEU A 39 -33.54 -8.70 -1.31
CA LEU A 39 -34.14 -7.78 -2.28
C LEU A 39 -35.49 -8.31 -2.81
N ILE A 40 -35.71 -9.62 -2.88
CA ILE A 40 -37.03 -10.17 -3.24
C ILE A 40 -38.04 -9.92 -2.11
N ASP A 41 -37.65 -10.22 -0.88
CA ASP A 41 -38.54 -10.25 0.28
C ASP A 41 -38.83 -8.87 0.87
N ASP A 42 -37.90 -7.91 0.74
CA ASP A 42 -37.98 -6.57 1.31
C ASP A 42 -38.10 -5.51 0.19
N PRO A 43 -39.31 -4.97 -0.08
CA PRO A 43 -39.52 -3.88 -1.03
C PRO A 43 -38.72 -2.61 -0.69
N GLU A 44 -38.54 -2.28 0.58
CA GLU A 44 -37.79 -1.09 0.98
C GLU A 44 -36.28 -1.27 0.72
N ALA A 45 -35.75 -2.48 0.91
CA ALA A 45 -34.38 -2.81 0.47
C ALA A 45 -34.18 -2.59 -1.03
N ARG A 46 -35.19 -2.86 -1.87
CA ARG A 46 -35.09 -2.65 -3.33
C ARG A 46 -34.99 -1.19 -3.73
N GLU A 47 -35.48 -0.26 -2.91
CA GLU A 47 -35.40 1.16 -3.21
C GLU A 47 -34.07 1.76 -2.73
N ARG A 48 -33.40 1.13 -1.76
CA ARG A 48 -32.13 1.60 -1.19
C ARG A 48 -30.94 1.31 -2.11
N VAL A 49 -30.33 2.38 -2.64
CA VAL A 49 -29.14 2.30 -3.52
C VAL A 49 -28.00 1.46 -2.91
N TRP A 50 -27.75 1.58 -1.61
CA TRP A 50 -26.68 0.85 -0.93
C TRP A 50 -26.84 -0.68 -0.96
N GLU A 51 -28.06 -1.20 -1.00
CA GLU A 51 -28.30 -2.64 -1.14
C GLU A 51 -27.89 -3.13 -2.54
N TRP A 52 -28.12 -2.28 -3.56
CA TRP A 52 -27.65 -2.54 -4.92
C TRP A 52 -26.13 -2.35 -5.07
N VAL A 53 -25.50 -1.44 -4.31
CA VAL A 53 -24.03 -1.31 -4.27
C VAL A 53 -23.41 -2.59 -3.73
N LEU A 54 -23.95 -3.15 -2.64
CA LEU A 54 -23.49 -4.44 -2.10
C LEU A 54 -23.66 -5.56 -3.12
N LEU A 55 -24.81 -5.63 -3.80
CA LEU A 55 -25.06 -6.60 -4.86
C LEU A 55 -24.05 -6.47 -6.01
N VAL A 56 -23.78 -5.26 -6.49
CA VAL A 56 -22.79 -4.99 -7.56
C VAL A 56 -21.40 -5.48 -7.17
N VAL A 57 -20.94 -5.18 -5.95
CA VAL A 57 -19.65 -5.66 -5.43
C VAL A 57 -19.58 -7.18 -5.39
N LEU A 58 -20.68 -7.86 -5.06
CA LEU A 58 -20.71 -9.32 -5.03
C LEU A 58 -20.74 -9.93 -6.44
N VAL A 59 -21.52 -9.36 -7.37
CA VAL A 59 -21.60 -9.80 -8.77
C VAL A 59 -20.27 -9.66 -9.51
N LEU A 60 -19.41 -8.71 -9.12
CA LEU A 60 -18.06 -8.59 -9.67
C LEU A 60 -17.22 -9.87 -9.48
N ALA A 61 -17.48 -10.71 -8.47
CA ALA A 61 -16.81 -12.02 -8.36
C ALA A 61 -17.15 -12.97 -9.51
N LEU A 62 -18.24 -12.74 -10.23
CA LEU A 62 -18.67 -13.57 -11.37
C LEU A 62 -18.01 -13.13 -12.68
N VAL A 63 -17.22 -12.06 -12.68
CA VAL A 63 -16.45 -11.59 -13.84
C VAL A 63 -15.06 -12.27 -13.82
N PRO A 64 -14.73 -13.10 -14.83
CA PRO A 64 -13.45 -13.83 -14.85
C PRO A 64 -12.22 -12.91 -14.84
N VAL A 65 -11.08 -13.45 -14.38
CA VAL A 65 -9.72 -12.88 -14.40
C VAL A 65 -9.49 -11.66 -13.50
N ILE A 66 -10.31 -10.60 -13.60
CA ILE A 66 -10.08 -9.31 -12.90
C ILE A 66 -11.11 -9.07 -11.79
N GLY A 67 -12.27 -9.75 -11.85
CA GLY A 67 -13.41 -9.51 -10.96
C GLY A 67 -13.12 -9.71 -9.47
N GLY A 68 -12.26 -10.66 -9.11
CA GLY A 68 -11.88 -10.90 -7.71
C GLY A 68 -11.14 -9.71 -7.08
N VAL A 69 -10.23 -9.09 -7.82
CA VAL A 69 -9.47 -7.91 -7.37
C VAL A 69 -10.39 -6.71 -7.23
N ILE A 70 -11.21 -6.45 -8.25
CA ILE A 70 -12.16 -5.32 -8.26
C ILE A 70 -13.19 -5.45 -7.13
N LYS A 71 -13.70 -6.67 -6.89
CA LYS A 71 -14.56 -6.96 -5.74
C LYS A 71 -13.87 -6.66 -4.41
N GLY A 72 -12.60 -7.04 -4.27
CA GLY A 72 -11.83 -6.75 -3.06
C GLY A 72 -11.73 -5.25 -2.79
N VAL A 73 -11.43 -4.45 -3.82
CA VAL A 73 -11.45 -2.98 -3.74
C VAL A 73 -12.85 -2.46 -3.40
N GLY A 74 -13.88 -2.96 -4.06
CA GLY A 74 -15.28 -2.60 -3.79
C GLY A 74 -15.71 -2.91 -2.36
N ARG A 75 -15.26 -4.03 -1.78
CA ARG A 75 -15.53 -4.37 -0.38
C ARG A 75 -14.90 -3.38 0.59
N ILE A 76 -13.63 -3.02 0.38
CA ILE A 76 -12.95 -2.04 1.23
C ILE A 76 -13.64 -0.67 1.11
N LEU A 77 -13.98 -0.24 -0.11
CA LEU A 77 -14.75 0.99 -0.33
C LEU A 77 -16.07 1.01 0.45
N CYS A 78 -16.87 -0.05 0.38
CA CYS A 78 -18.12 -0.16 1.14
C CYS A 78 -17.90 0.00 2.65
N THR A 79 -16.87 -0.66 3.20
CA THR A 79 -16.55 -0.56 4.63
C THR A 79 -16.14 0.85 5.02
N VAL A 80 -15.24 1.46 4.23
CA VAL A 80 -14.71 2.81 4.46
C VAL A 80 -15.81 3.85 4.39
N PHE A 81 -16.66 3.81 3.36
CA PHE A 81 -17.69 4.83 3.17
C PHE A 81 -18.89 4.69 4.11
N LYS A 82 -19.21 3.47 4.55
CA LYS A 82 -20.18 3.26 5.63
C LYS A 82 -19.69 3.87 6.94
N ALA A 83 -18.43 3.64 7.32
CA ALA A 83 -17.85 4.26 8.52
C ALA A 83 -17.68 5.78 8.36
N ALA A 84 -17.32 6.26 7.16
CA ALA A 84 -17.15 7.67 6.88
C ALA A 84 -18.45 8.48 6.94
N ALA A 85 -19.62 7.85 6.79
CA ALA A 85 -20.93 8.52 6.83
C ALA A 85 -21.17 9.25 8.17
N GLU A 86 -20.65 8.70 9.27
CA GLU A 86 -20.75 9.26 10.61
C GLU A 86 -19.64 10.28 10.93
N LEU A 87 -18.64 10.39 10.05
CA LEU A 87 -17.47 11.25 10.25
C LEU A 87 -17.61 12.56 9.46
N ARG A 88 -17.07 13.65 10.01
CA ARG A 88 -17.03 14.97 9.35
C ARG A 88 -15.64 15.59 9.39
N GLY A 89 -15.41 16.54 8.48
CA GLY A 89 -14.19 17.35 8.44
C GLY A 89 -12.93 16.50 8.45
N ALA A 90 -12.05 16.77 9.41
CA ALA A 90 -10.77 16.11 9.49
C ALA A 90 -10.87 14.59 9.71
N ALA A 91 -11.66 14.14 10.69
CA ALA A 91 -11.81 12.72 10.98
C ALA A 91 -12.23 11.89 9.75
N ARG A 92 -13.13 12.44 8.92
CA ARG A 92 -13.52 11.81 7.65
C ARG A 92 -12.36 11.72 6.68
N ALA A 93 -11.63 12.80 6.48
CA ALA A 93 -10.49 12.82 5.55
C ALA A 93 -9.36 11.88 5.99
N ALA A 94 -9.04 11.79 7.29
CA ALA A 94 -8.10 10.78 7.82
C ALA A 94 -8.59 9.35 7.56
N HIS A 95 -9.88 9.08 7.79
CA HIS A 95 -10.45 7.78 7.54
C HIS A 95 -10.39 7.38 6.06
N LEU A 96 -10.70 8.31 5.15
CA LEU A 96 -10.61 8.09 3.70
C LEU A 96 -9.15 7.89 3.24
N LEU A 97 -8.20 8.65 3.81
CA LEU A 97 -6.78 8.46 3.55
C LEU A 97 -6.31 7.07 4.00
N GLN A 98 -6.75 6.62 5.18
CA GLN A 98 -6.43 5.27 5.65
C GLN A 98 -7.05 4.22 4.73
N GLY A 99 -8.31 4.38 4.34
CA GLY A 99 -8.97 3.51 3.36
C GLY A 99 -8.21 3.42 2.03
N ALA A 100 -7.65 4.54 1.55
CA ALA A 100 -6.81 4.55 0.36
C ALA A 100 -5.51 3.74 0.54
N LYS A 101 -4.84 3.88 1.69
CA LYS A 101 -3.67 3.07 2.04
C LYS A 101 -4.00 1.58 2.12
N ASP A 102 -5.15 1.24 2.71
CA ASP A 102 -5.60 -0.15 2.86
C ASP A 102 -5.87 -0.80 1.50
N ILE A 103 -6.49 -0.07 0.56
CA ILE A 103 -6.70 -0.56 -0.81
C ILE A 103 -5.36 -0.74 -1.54
N VAL A 104 -4.44 0.21 -1.43
CA VAL A 104 -3.10 0.08 -2.04
C VAL A 104 -2.34 -1.11 -1.45
N ALA A 105 -2.40 -1.31 -0.14
CA ALA A 105 -1.79 -2.47 0.53
C ALA A 105 -2.42 -3.80 0.06
N PHE A 106 -3.75 -3.85 -0.07
CA PHE A 106 -4.46 -5.00 -0.63
C PHE A 106 -4.01 -5.31 -2.07
N LEU A 107 -3.95 -4.30 -2.93
CA LEU A 107 -3.51 -4.44 -4.32
C LEU A 107 -2.05 -4.89 -4.44
N ASN A 108 -1.16 -4.35 -3.59
CA ASN A 108 0.24 -4.76 -3.53
C ASN A 108 0.39 -6.23 -3.13
N ARG A 109 -0.41 -6.74 -2.19
CA ARG A 109 -0.39 -8.17 -1.80
C ARG A 109 -0.80 -9.10 -2.94
N ILE A 110 -1.66 -8.63 -3.84
CA ILE A 110 -2.12 -9.39 -5.01
C ILE A 110 -1.11 -9.36 -6.17
N GLY A 111 -0.09 -8.51 -6.09
CA GLY A 111 0.95 -8.42 -7.12
C GLY A 111 0.60 -7.53 -8.30
N THR A 112 -0.30 -6.55 -8.14
CA THR A 112 -0.48 -5.52 -9.18
C THR A 112 0.78 -4.68 -9.29
N ARG A 113 1.48 -4.75 -10.43
CA ARG A 113 2.79 -4.07 -10.68
C ARG A 113 2.88 -2.65 -10.11
N ASN A 114 1.84 -1.83 -10.30
CA ASN A 114 1.70 -0.50 -9.71
C ASN A 114 0.27 -0.32 -9.17
N ALA A 115 0.07 -0.62 -7.89
CA ALA A 115 -1.23 -0.56 -7.21
C ALA A 115 -1.88 0.83 -7.27
N GLU A 116 -1.11 1.90 -7.10
CA GLU A 116 -1.63 3.28 -7.10
C GLU A 116 -2.13 3.68 -8.50
N ALA A 117 -1.33 3.41 -9.54
CA ALA A 117 -1.72 3.68 -10.92
C ALA A 117 -2.90 2.79 -11.37
N TRP A 118 -2.93 1.54 -10.92
CA TRP A 118 -4.06 0.65 -11.17
C TRP A 118 -5.34 1.19 -10.51
N LEU A 119 -5.25 1.57 -9.24
CA LEU A 119 -6.38 2.14 -8.48
C LEU A 119 -6.89 3.43 -9.11
N LEU A 120 -5.99 4.30 -9.61
CA LEU A 120 -6.37 5.56 -10.25
C LEU A 120 -6.98 5.40 -11.64
N ARG A 121 -6.71 4.27 -12.31
CA ARG A 121 -7.34 3.91 -13.59
C ARG A 121 -8.67 3.19 -13.41
N LEU A 122 -8.90 2.58 -12.25
CA LEU A 122 -10.12 1.84 -11.98
C LEU A 122 -11.35 2.75 -12.10
N LYS A 123 -12.34 2.26 -12.85
CA LYS A 123 -13.70 2.79 -12.91
C LYS A 123 -14.65 1.61 -12.92
N PHE A 124 -15.58 1.54 -11.98
CA PHE A 124 -16.60 0.49 -11.95
C PHE A 124 -17.54 0.59 -13.15
N ALA A 125 -17.73 1.80 -13.69
CA ALA A 125 -18.50 2.02 -14.91
C ALA A 125 -17.99 1.21 -16.11
N ASP A 126 -16.69 0.96 -16.22
CA ASP A 126 -16.10 0.17 -17.32
C ASP A 126 -16.60 -1.29 -17.31
N TYR A 127 -17.12 -1.77 -16.18
CA TYR A 127 -17.64 -3.12 -15.99
C TYR A 127 -19.18 -3.19 -16.00
N GLN A 128 -19.88 -2.08 -16.22
CA GLN A 128 -21.34 -2.02 -16.09
C GLN A 128 -22.07 -3.05 -16.98
N ALA A 129 -21.69 -3.14 -18.25
CA ALA A 129 -22.32 -4.09 -19.18
C ALA A 129 -22.12 -5.54 -18.72
N GLN A 130 -20.91 -5.88 -18.28
CA GLN A 130 -20.57 -7.21 -17.77
C GLN A 130 -21.33 -7.52 -16.48
N ILE A 131 -21.46 -6.56 -15.57
CA ILE A 131 -22.22 -6.73 -14.32
C ILE A 131 -23.70 -7.00 -14.63
N LEU A 132 -24.30 -6.24 -15.54
CA LEU A 132 -25.69 -6.44 -15.99
C LEU A 132 -25.87 -7.83 -16.62
N GLU A 133 -24.97 -8.22 -17.52
CA GLU A 133 -24.99 -9.53 -18.18
C GLU A 133 -24.86 -10.67 -17.16
N ARG A 134 -23.88 -10.60 -16.26
CA ARG A 134 -23.65 -11.62 -15.22
C ARG A 134 -24.81 -11.70 -14.24
N PHE A 135 -25.41 -10.57 -13.87
CA PHE A 135 -26.60 -10.56 -13.02
C PHE A 135 -27.82 -11.16 -13.72
N ALA A 136 -28.02 -10.87 -15.01
CA ALA A 136 -29.08 -11.48 -15.81
C ALA A 136 -28.88 -13.00 -15.95
N ALA A 137 -27.65 -13.44 -16.25
CA ALA A 137 -27.30 -14.86 -16.32
C ALA A 137 -27.54 -15.57 -14.97
N LEU A 138 -27.14 -14.94 -13.86
CA LEU A 138 -27.36 -15.46 -12.52
C LEU A 138 -28.85 -15.62 -12.22
N THR A 139 -29.66 -14.57 -12.39
CA THR A 139 -31.10 -14.60 -12.09
C THR A 139 -31.84 -15.61 -12.98
N ASN A 140 -31.46 -15.74 -14.25
CA ASN A 140 -31.98 -16.77 -15.15
C ASN A 140 -31.61 -18.18 -14.68
N THR A 141 -30.35 -18.37 -14.25
CA THR A 141 -29.89 -19.67 -13.72
C THR A 141 -30.64 -20.04 -12.44
N LEU A 142 -30.76 -19.12 -11.48
CA LEU A 142 -31.52 -19.34 -10.25
C LEU A 142 -32.98 -19.69 -10.55
N ALA A 143 -33.65 -18.94 -11.44
CA ALA A 143 -35.02 -19.22 -11.83
C ALA A 143 -35.15 -20.59 -12.52
N SER A 144 -34.22 -20.95 -13.40
CA SER A 144 -34.20 -22.26 -14.06
C SER A 144 -34.03 -23.39 -13.04
N VAL A 145 -33.13 -23.24 -12.07
CA VAL A 145 -32.91 -24.26 -11.04
C VAL A 145 -34.15 -24.41 -10.15
N LEU A 146 -34.76 -23.30 -9.73
CA LEU A 146 -36.00 -23.31 -8.96
C LEU A 146 -37.15 -23.99 -9.72
N ARG A 147 -37.31 -23.71 -11.02
CA ARG A 147 -38.32 -24.38 -11.87
C ARG A 147 -38.06 -25.88 -11.99
N LYS A 148 -36.81 -26.29 -12.18
CA LYS A 148 -36.44 -27.72 -12.24
C LYS A 148 -36.69 -28.41 -10.91
N ALA A 149 -36.39 -27.76 -9.79
CA ALA A 149 -36.70 -28.27 -8.46
C ALA A 149 -38.22 -28.41 -8.26
N ASN A 150 -39.00 -27.42 -8.71
CA ASN A 150 -40.46 -27.47 -8.67
C ASN A 150 -41.01 -28.65 -9.47
N ALA A 151 -40.58 -28.80 -10.72
CA ALA A 151 -41.02 -29.86 -11.61
C ALA A 151 -40.62 -31.27 -11.13
N ARG A 152 -39.44 -31.44 -10.52
CA ARG A 152 -38.98 -32.73 -10.00
C ARG A 152 -39.76 -33.21 -8.78
N MET A 153 -40.19 -32.30 -7.92
CA MET A 153 -40.96 -32.66 -6.73
C MET A 153 -42.44 -32.87 -7.05
N GLY A 154 -42.97 -32.24 -8.11
CA GLY A 154 -44.31 -32.52 -8.63
C GLY A 154 -45.39 -32.56 -7.55
N ALA A 155 -46.16 -33.65 -7.49
CA ALA A 155 -47.23 -33.85 -6.50
C ALA A 155 -46.75 -34.07 -5.06
N LEU A 156 -45.46 -34.32 -4.83
CA LEU A 156 -44.88 -34.53 -3.49
C LEU A 156 -44.52 -33.21 -2.78
N MET A 157 -44.69 -32.06 -3.44
CA MET A 157 -44.32 -30.76 -2.88
C MET A 157 -45.39 -30.21 -1.92
N PRO A 158 -45.03 -29.82 -0.68
CA PRO A 158 -45.93 -29.08 0.19
C PRO A 158 -46.35 -27.74 -0.43
N GLY A 159 -47.64 -27.39 -0.40
CA GLY A 159 -48.18 -26.18 -1.06
C GLY A 159 -47.49 -24.88 -0.63
N MET A 160 -47.07 -24.78 0.63
CA MET A 160 -46.31 -23.62 1.15
C MET A 160 -44.93 -23.49 0.50
N LEU A 161 -44.25 -24.61 0.21
CA LEU A 161 -42.96 -24.60 -0.47
C LEU A 161 -43.12 -24.24 -1.95
N ALA A 162 -44.18 -24.73 -2.60
CA ALA A 162 -44.52 -24.38 -3.98
C ALA A 162 -44.76 -22.87 -4.13
N GLN A 163 -45.60 -22.30 -3.25
CA GLN A 163 -45.84 -20.85 -3.19
C GLN A 163 -44.56 -20.05 -2.96
N ARG A 164 -43.66 -20.52 -2.09
CA ARG A 164 -42.38 -19.85 -1.84
C ARG A 164 -41.49 -19.89 -3.08
N ILE A 165 -41.42 -21.02 -3.80
CA ILE A 165 -40.64 -21.15 -5.03
C ILE A 165 -41.19 -20.23 -6.12
N ASP A 166 -42.51 -20.20 -6.31
CA ASP A 166 -43.15 -19.32 -7.28
C ASP A 166 -42.93 -17.84 -6.95
N GLY A 167 -43.02 -17.47 -5.67
CA GLY A 167 -42.69 -16.14 -5.17
C GLY A 167 -41.24 -15.74 -5.46
N LEU A 168 -40.29 -16.65 -5.25
CA LEU A 168 -38.88 -16.42 -5.58
C LEU A 168 -38.66 -16.27 -7.10
N ILE A 169 -39.33 -17.08 -7.93
CA ILE A 169 -39.24 -16.97 -9.40
C ILE A 169 -39.80 -15.61 -9.87
N GLY A 170 -40.96 -15.21 -9.37
CA GLY A 170 -41.56 -13.89 -9.66
C GLY A 170 -40.69 -12.73 -9.16
N GLY A 171 -40.11 -12.87 -7.98
CA GLY A 171 -39.15 -11.93 -7.41
C GLY A 171 -37.90 -11.76 -8.27
N LEU A 172 -37.30 -12.85 -8.75
CA LEU A 172 -36.15 -12.82 -9.66
C LEU A 172 -36.48 -12.10 -10.98
N ALA A 173 -37.67 -12.33 -11.54
CA ALA A 173 -38.12 -11.62 -12.74
C ALA A 173 -38.26 -10.11 -12.49
N THR A 174 -38.83 -9.73 -11.34
CA THR A 174 -38.96 -8.34 -10.92
C THR A 174 -37.59 -7.68 -10.75
N LEU A 175 -36.67 -8.33 -10.03
CA LEU A 175 -35.32 -7.83 -9.83
C LEU A 175 -34.56 -7.63 -11.14
N ARG A 176 -34.74 -8.50 -12.13
CA ARG A 176 -34.12 -8.33 -13.46
C ARG A 176 -34.57 -7.04 -14.14
N THR A 177 -35.86 -6.72 -14.06
CA THR A 177 -36.40 -5.46 -14.59
C THR A 177 -35.88 -4.27 -13.81
N THR A 178 -35.91 -4.32 -12.47
CA THR A 178 -35.43 -3.24 -11.60
C THR A 178 -33.93 -3.00 -11.73
N ALA A 179 -33.14 -4.06 -11.97
CA ALA A 179 -31.69 -3.99 -12.11
C ALA A 179 -31.24 -3.10 -13.27
N GLY A 180 -32.01 -3.03 -14.36
CA GLY A 180 -31.73 -2.13 -15.48
C GLY A 180 -31.67 -0.65 -15.07
N GLN A 181 -32.34 -0.28 -13.98
CA GLN A 181 -32.31 1.08 -13.42
C GLN A 181 -31.39 1.19 -12.20
N MET A 182 -31.40 0.20 -11.31
CA MET A 182 -30.70 0.29 -10.03
C MET A 182 -29.21 -0.05 -10.10
N ILE A 183 -28.79 -0.97 -10.99
CA ILE A 183 -27.36 -1.28 -11.17
C ILE A 183 -26.58 -0.06 -11.67
N PRO A 184 -27.02 0.69 -12.70
CA PRO A 184 -26.34 1.92 -13.10
C PRO A 184 -26.27 2.97 -11.98
N LYS A 185 -27.33 3.12 -11.16
CA LYS A 185 -27.33 4.02 -10.00
C LYS A 185 -26.30 3.59 -8.95
N ALA A 186 -26.25 2.30 -8.63
CA ALA A 186 -25.29 1.74 -7.68
C ALA A 186 -23.84 1.86 -8.16
N ILE A 187 -23.58 1.61 -9.44
CA ILE A 187 -22.25 1.81 -10.05
C ILE A 187 -21.87 3.29 -9.98
N LYS A 188 -22.78 4.21 -10.28
CA LYS A 188 -22.53 5.65 -10.16
C LYS A 188 -22.14 6.05 -8.73
N GLU A 189 -22.87 5.56 -7.73
CA GLU A 189 -22.56 5.78 -6.31
C GLU A 189 -21.18 5.22 -5.93
N LEU A 190 -20.90 3.98 -6.36
CA LEU A 190 -19.62 3.31 -6.09
C LEU A 190 -18.44 4.02 -6.78
N ASP A 191 -18.64 4.54 -8.00
CA ASP A 191 -17.65 5.36 -8.72
C ASP A 191 -17.45 6.73 -8.06
N GLN A 192 -18.49 7.34 -7.50
CA GLN A 192 -18.36 8.59 -6.75
C GLN A 192 -17.51 8.38 -5.50
N ASN A 193 -17.78 7.31 -4.74
CA ASN A 193 -16.99 6.91 -3.59
C ASN A 193 -15.55 6.59 -3.99
N LEU A 194 -15.36 5.84 -5.08
CA LEU A 194 -14.03 5.55 -5.62
C LEU A 194 -13.28 6.82 -5.99
N ARG A 195 -13.92 7.79 -6.67
CA ARG A 195 -13.29 9.08 -7.03
C ARG A 195 -12.92 9.91 -5.82
N GLU A 196 -13.79 9.96 -4.81
CA GLU A 196 -13.49 10.65 -3.55
C GLU A 196 -12.29 10.02 -2.86
N LEU A 197 -12.18 8.68 -2.87
CA LEU A 197 -11.03 7.97 -2.30
C LEU A 197 -9.77 8.08 -3.17
N GLN A 198 -9.89 8.02 -4.49
CA GLN A 198 -8.80 8.21 -5.45
C GLN A 198 -8.17 9.59 -5.30
N ALA A 199 -8.96 10.60 -4.89
CA ALA A 199 -8.44 11.89 -4.50
C ALA A 199 -7.52 11.84 -3.26
N TYR A 200 -7.33 10.69 -2.61
CA TYR A 200 -6.32 10.45 -1.56
C TYR A 200 -5.15 9.56 -2.01
N VAL A 201 -5.18 9.05 -3.25
CA VAL A 201 -4.16 8.17 -3.84
C VAL A 201 -3.19 9.00 -4.66
N ARG A 202 -1.89 8.67 -4.61
CA ARG A 202 -0.86 9.38 -5.38
C ARG A 202 -0.66 8.71 -6.74
N SER A 203 -0.82 9.40 -7.86
CA SER A 203 -0.25 8.93 -9.15
C SER A 203 1.11 9.53 -9.37
N GLY A 204 2.14 8.71 -9.40
CA GLY A 204 3.43 9.08 -10.00
C GLY A 204 4.08 10.34 -9.42
N GLY A 205 3.71 10.71 -8.19
CA GLY A 205 4.19 11.86 -7.47
C GLY A 205 3.18 13.02 -7.36
N GLU A 206 2.15 13.16 -8.19
CA GLU A 206 1.21 14.29 -8.07
C GLU A 206 0.32 14.12 -6.84
N THR A 207 0.45 15.05 -5.89
CA THR A 207 -0.47 15.13 -4.77
C THR A 207 -1.78 15.74 -5.27
N THR A 208 -2.86 14.99 -5.20
CA THR A 208 -4.22 15.50 -5.39
C THR A 208 -4.50 16.65 -4.40
N ARG A 209 -5.10 17.76 -4.88
CA ARG A 209 -5.35 19.00 -4.10
C ARG A 209 -5.92 18.77 -2.69
N ARG A 210 -6.74 17.74 -2.48
CA ARG A 210 -7.36 17.42 -1.18
C ARG A 210 -6.37 16.85 -0.14
N VAL A 211 -5.40 16.05 -0.57
CA VAL A 211 -4.35 15.50 0.32
C VAL A 211 -3.38 16.60 0.74
N ALA A 212 -3.14 17.60 -0.11
CA ALA A 212 -2.35 18.78 0.25
C ALA A 212 -3.07 19.64 1.30
N LEU A 213 -4.36 19.93 1.12
CA LEU A 213 -5.16 20.71 2.07
C LEU A 213 -5.29 20.01 3.44
N TYR A 214 -5.43 18.69 3.46
CA TYR A 214 -5.59 17.96 4.72
C TYR A 214 -4.29 17.87 5.54
N ARG A 215 -3.12 17.78 4.88
CA ARG A 215 -1.80 17.82 5.55
C ARG A 215 -1.55 19.14 6.29
N VAL A 216 -1.97 20.26 5.69
CA VAL A 216 -1.89 21.58 6.33
C VAL A 216 -2.71 21.61 7.63
N ALA A 217 -3.78 20.82 7.72
CA ALA A 217 -4.63 20.72 8.91
C ALA A 217 -4.21 19.65 9.92
N THR A 218 -3.55 18.55 9.51
CA THR A 218 -3.20 17.43 10.41
C THR A 218 -1.74 17.30 10.81
N GLY A 219 -0.83 18.04 10.18
CA GLY A 219 0.59 18.04 10.55
C GLY A 219 1.34 16.71 10.30
N GLU A 220 0.72 15.74 9.63
CA GLU A 220 1.37 14.52 9.15
C GLU A 220 1.97 14.75 7.75
N ARG A 221 3.28 14.53 7.63
CA ARG A 221 4.00 14.74 6.39
C ARG A 221 3.79 13.57 5.44
N VAL A 222 3.55 13.95 4.21
CA VAL A 222 3.73 13.11 3.05
C VAL A 222 4.64 13.89 2.11
N ILE A 223 5.68 13.23 1.61
CA ILE A 223 6.57 13.77 0.59
C ILE A 223 5.74 14.03 -0.67
N THR A 224 5.75 15.27 -1.17
CA THR A 224 4.94 15.72 -2.33
C THR A 224 5.75 15.61 -3.63
N ARG A 225 5.07 15.56 -4.81
CA ARG A 225 5.73 15.98 -6.08
C ARG A 225 6.29 17.38 -6.03
N ALA A 226 5.89 18.27 -5.13
CA ALA A 226 6.53 19.58 -5.09
C ALA A 226 8.01 19.44 -4.64
N ASP A 227 8.31 18.40 -3.86
CA ASP A 227 9.66 18.03 -3.46
C ASP A 227 10.37 17.15 -4.52
N GLU A 228 9.65 16.22 -5.18
CA GLU A 228 10.22 15.38 -6.27
C GLU A 228 10.35 16.14 -7.62
N ALA A 229 9.42 17.03 -7.96
CA ALA A 229 9.42 17.80 -9.21
C ALA A 229 10.37 19.01 -9.17
N ARG A 230 10.78 19.48 -7.97
CA ARG A 230 11.92 20.42 -7.87
C ARG A 230 13.26 19.80 -8.29
N LEU A 231 13.32 18.47 -8.40
CA LEU A 231 14.50 17.73 -8.84
C LEU A 231 14.43 17.32 -10.32
N VAL A 232 13.27 17.37 -10.99
CA VAL A 232 13.11 16.73 -12.30
C VAL A 232 12.46 17.69 -13.29
N GLU A 233 13.29 18.45 -14.01
CA GLU A 233 12.86 19.01 -15.31
C GLU A 233 13.29 18.13 -16.50
N ASP A 234 14.25 17.19 -16.38
CA ASP A 234 14.65 16.31 -17.51
C ASP A 234 15.32 14.98 -17.07
N GLY A 235 14.59 13.95 -16.58
CA GLY A 235 15.23 12.74 -16.04
C GLY A 235 14.43 11.43 -15.97
N VAL A 236 15.15 10.30 -15.84
CA VAL A 236 14.56 8.97 -15.62
C VAL A 236 13.96 8.89 -14.21
N LEU A 237 12.66 8.64 -14.14
CA LEU A 237 11.90 8.59 -12.89
C LEU A 237 12.22 7.31 -12.07
N PRO A 238 12.08 7.35 -10.74
CA PRO A 238 12.16 6.16 -9.90
C PRO A 238 11.15 5.09 -10.34
N VAL A 239 11.55 3.82 -10.29
CA VAL A 239 10.76 2.68 -10.77
C VAL A 239 10.37 1.78 -9.60
N ARG A 240 9.16 1.19 -9.62
CA ARG A 240 8.73 0.24 -8.59
C ARG A 240 9.27 -1.17 -8.86
N SER A 241 9.67 -1.88 -7.81
CA SER A 241 10.01 -3.31 -7.86
C SER A 241 8.75 -4.18 -7.85
N SER A 242 8.90 -5.48 -8.13
CA SER A 242 7.82 -6.45 -8.00
C SER A 242 7.30 -6.60 -6.56
N ARG A 243 8.07 -6.15 -5.57
CA ARG A 243 7.72 -6.14 -4.14
C ARG A 243 7.07 -4.82 -3.70
N GLY A 244 6.82 -3.90 -4.63
CA GLY A 244 6.19 -2.59 -4.38
C GLY A 244 7.13 -1.51 -3.84
N GLY A 245 8.41 -1.81 -3.60
CA GLY A 245 9.45 -0.86 -3.21
C GLY A 245 9.99 -0.07 -4.39
N PHE A 246 10.93 0.83 -4.15
CA PHE A 246 11.63 1.58 -5.18
C PHE A 246 12.83 0.78 -5.67
N LYS A 247 12.79 0.29 -6.91
CA LYS A 247 13.82 -0.57 -7.47
C LYS A 247 15.19 0.11 -7.41
N GLN A 248 16.18 -0.60 -6.89
CA GLN A 248 17.58 -0.18 -6.90
C GLN A 248 18.07 0.10 -8.32
N ASN A 249 18.88 1.14 -8.47
CA ASN A 249 19.56 1.40 -9.73
C ASN A 249 20.47 0.21 -10.08
N PRO A 250 20.55 -0.17 -11.37
CA PRO A 250 21.68 -0.98 -11.82
C PRO A 250 22.97 -0.24 -11.46
N ALA A 251 24.02 -0.95 -11.06
CA ALA A 251 25.24 -0.32 -10.55
C ALA A 251 26.48 -1.19 -10.72
N LEU A 252 26.47 -2.13 -11.69
CA LEU A 252 27.61 -2.99 -11.97
C LEU A 252 28.80 -2.16 -12.45
N VAL A 253 29.95 -2.31 -11.79
CA VAL A 253 31.19 -1.58 -12.10
C VAL A 253 31.62 -1.83 -13.54
N ASN A 254 31.48 -3.07 -14.03
CA ASN A 254 31.85 -3.47 -15.39
C ASN A 254 30.78 -3.18 -16.46
N ARG A 255 29.64 -2.58 -16.09
CA ARG A 255 28.56 -2.20 -17.04
C ARG A 255 28.12 -0.74 -16.85
N PRO A 256 29.02 0.23 -17.07
CA PRO A 256 28.71 1.66 -16.87
C PRO A 256 27.50 2.15 -17.66
N LYS A 257 27.28 1.64 -18.88
CA LYS A 257 26.13 1.99 -19.73
C LYS A 257 24.77 1.77 -19.06
N GLU A 258 24.67 0.84 -18.11
CA GLU A 258 23.42 0.56 -17.40
C GLU A 258 23.06 1.66 -16.38
N TRP A 259 24.02 2.48 -15.93
CA TRP A 259 23.80 3.43 -14.83
C TRP A 259 24.30 4.86 -15.06
N GLU A 260 25.20 5.10 -16.03
CA GLU A 260 25.73 6.44 -16.35
C GLU A 260 24.63 7.46 -16.72
N HIS A 261 23.52 6.98 -17.28
CA HIS A 261 22.37 7.82 -17.61
C HIS A 261 21.55 8.24 -16.37
N LEU A 262 21.76 7.57 -15.24
CA LEU A 262 21.12 7.86 -13.94
C LEU A 262 22.00 8.75 -13.08
N TYR A 263 23.32 8.58 -13.17
CA TYR A 263 24.30 9.35 -12.41
C TYR A 263 25.59 9.57 -13.20
N LYS A 264 26.02 10.83 -13.23
CA LYS A 264 27.32 11.23 -13.75
C LYS A 264 27.98 12.11 -12.69
N HIS A 265 29.24 11.81 -12.36
CA HIS A 265 30.01 12.63 -11.44
C HIS A 265 30.29 14.02 -12.05
N GLU A 266 30.21 15.04 -11.20
CA GLU A 266 30.60 16.41 -11.50
C GLU A 266 31.66 16.87 -10.50
N ASP A 267 32.67 17.60 -10.98
CA ASP A 267 33.78 18.03 -10.14
C ASP A 267 33.32 18.88 -8.95
N GLY A 268 33.84 18.54 -7.77
CA GLY A 268 33.47 19.17 -6.50
C GLY A 268 32.21 18.61 -5.86
N TYR A 269 31.53 17.63 -6.47
CA TYR A 269 30.48 16.83 -5.83
C TYR A 269 31.02 15.47 -5.39
N PRO A 270 30.35 14.78 -4.44
CA PRO A 270 30.73 13.43 -4.07
C PRO A 270 30.68 12.48 -5.27
N ASN A 271 31.76 11.75 -5.53
CA ASN A 271 31.78 10.69 -6.53
C ASN A 271 31.23 9.38 -5.95
N LEU A 272 30.00 9.02 -6.34
CA LEU A 272 29.33 7.77 -5.91
C LEU A 272 29.66 6.58 -6.80
N ALA A 273 30.24 6.82 -7.98
CA ALA A 273 30.69 5.80 -8.92
C ALA A 273 32.22 5.60 -8.86
N ASP A 274 32.85 5.99 -7.75
CA ASP A 274 34.27 5.76 -7.52
C ASP A 274 34.52 4.24 -7.36
N PRO A 275 35.30 3.60 -8.24
CA PRO A 275 35.62 2.19 -8.16
C PRO A 275 36.32 1.80 -6.84
N ALA A 276 37.07 2.72 -6.23
CA ALA A 276 37.74 2.47 -4.94
C ALA A 276 36.76 2.31 -3.77
N ARG A 277 35.48 2.68 -3.98
CA ARG A 277 34.38 2.56 -3.01
C ARG A 277 33.37 1.49 -3.39
N ALA A 278 33.62 0.72 -4.45
CA ALA A 278 32.76 -0.36 -4.85
C ALA A 278 32.71 -1.44 -3.77
N ASP A 279 31.52 -2.02 -3.57
CA ASP A 279 31.31 -3.18 -2.71
C ASP A 279 31.19 -4.41 -3.63
N GLY A 280 32.28 -5.16 -3.75
CA GLY A 280 32.42 -6.22 -4.75
C GLY A 280 32.29 -5.67 -6.17
N GLU A 281 31.31 -6.18 -6.93
CA GLU A 281 31.08 -5.81 -8.32
C GLU A 281 30.15 -4.60 -8.51
N PHE A 282 29.68 -3.99 -7.42
CA PHE A 282 28.66 -2.94 -7.47
C PHE A 282 29.15 -1.62 -6.88
N HIS A 283 28.79 -0.51 -7.53
CA HIS A 283 28.78 0.81 -6.90
C HIS A 283 27.58 0.89 -5.93
N SER A 284 27.74 0.36 -4.72
CA SER A 284 26.66 0.28 -3.71
C SER A 284 26.01 1.64 -3.41
N ALA A 285 26.78 2.73 -3.48
CA ALA A 285 26.27 4.08 -3.31
C ALA A 285 25.37 4.55 -4.46
N VAL A 286 25.59 4.09 -5.70
CA VAL A 286 24.66 4.31 -6.83
C VAL A 286 23.44 3.43 -6.70
N GLN A 287 23.63 2.16 -6.32
CA GLN A 287 22.56 1.17 -6.12
C GLN A 287 21.56 1.58 -5.03
N ALA A 288 22.01 2.34 -4.02
CA ALA A 288 21.18 2.87 -2.93
C ALA A 288 20.11 3.88 -3.40
N TYR A 289 20.17 4.34 -4.65
CA TYR A 289 19.17 5.24 -5.24
C TYR A 289 18.27 4.51 -6.23
N SER A 290 17.10 5.09 -6.48
CA SER A 290 16.15 4.69 -7.53
C SER A 290 15.92 5.84 -8.50
N GLY A 291 16.16 5.62 -9.79
CA GLY A 291 16.05 6.63 -10.82
C GLY A 291 17.21 7.62 -10.82
N LYS A 292 16.98 8.82 -11.36
CA LYS A 292 18.00 9.85 -11.55
C LYS A 292 18.56 10.38 -10.23
N MET A 293 19.88 10.60 -10.24
CA MET A 293 20.66 11.18 -9.15
C MET A 293 21.25 12.51 -9.64
N ILE A 294 21.19 13.54 -8.79
CA ILE A 294 21.48 14.92 -9.19
C ILE A 294 22.55 15.50 -8.30
N ASN A 295 23.63 15.98 -8.91
CA ASN A 295 24.60 16.83 -8.26
C ASN A 295 23.96 18.20 -8.04
N ARG A 296 23.73 18.58 -6.78
CA ARG A 296 23.27 19.92 -6.46
C ARG A 296 23.75 20.36 -5.09
N GLN A 297 24.00 21.65 -4.96
CA GLN A 297 24.22 22.24 -3.66
C GLN A 297 22.88 22.30 -2.92
N LEU A 298 22.89 22.01 -1.62
CA LEU A 298 21.71 22.25 -0.80
C LEU A 298 21.47 23.77 -0.67
N ARG A 299 20.20 24.17 -0.73
CA ARG A 299 19.76 25.56 -0.80
C ARG A 299 19.46 26.11 0.58
N ASP A 300 19.51 27.44 0.71
CA ASP A 300 19.11 28.12 1.94
C ASP A 300 17.74 27.65 2.45
N GLY A 301 17.64 27.41 3.75
CA GLY A 301 16.42 26.96 4.41
C GLY A 301 16.08 25.48 4.21
N GLU A 302 16.83 24.72 3.40
CA GLU A 302 16.64 23.27 3.32
C GLU A 302 17.02 22.61 4.65
N TYR A 303 16.19 21.66 5.06
CA TYR A 303 16.43 20.82 6.22
C TYR A 303 16.96 19.47 5.77
N PHE A 304 17.81 18.89 6.59
CA PHE A 304 18.29 17.53 6.42
C PHE A 304 18.42 16.86 7.79
N PHE A 305 18.38 15.54 7.80
CA PHE A 305 18.45 14.78 9.05
C PHE A 305 19.14 13.45 8.87
N ARG A 306 19.64 12.90 9.98
CA ARG A 306 20.20 11.56 10.02
C ARG A 306 19.97 10.96 11.40
N ALA A 307 19.34 9.80 11.43
CA ALA A 307 19.27 9.00 12.64
C ALA A 307 20.62 8.30 12.89
N PHE A 308 20.94 8.08 14.15
CA PHE A 308 22.11 7.34 14.61
C PHE A 308 21.81 6.70 15.97
N GLY A 309 22.70 5.84 16.45
CA GLY A 309 22.41 4.97 17.57
C GLY A 309 23.60 4.17 18.07
N GLU A 310 23.50 3.74 19.32
CA GLU A 310 24.52 2.95 20.00
C GLU A 310 24.61 1.52 19.44
N GLU A 311 25.73 0.88 19.72
CA GLU A 311 25.86 -0.55 19.46
C GLU A 311 24.89 -1.39 20.31
N GLY A 312 24.66 -2.62 19.88
CA GLY A 312 23.97 -3.63 20.69
C GLY A 312 23.32 -4.70 19.84
N VAL A 313 22.32 -5.40 20.38
CA VAL A 313 21.82 -6.63 19.76
C VAL A 313 20.43 -6.44 19.16
N THR A 314 20.24 -6.93 17.93
CA THR A 314 18.93 -7.08 17.27
C THR A 314 18.84 -8.49 16.71
N HIS A 315 17.80 -9.26 17.04
CA HIS A 315 17.63 -10.66 16.60
C HIS A 315 18.93 -11.48 16.74
N ASP A 316 19.53 -11.44 17.93
CA ASP A 316 20.77 -12.13 18.29
C ASP A 316 22.03 -11.73 17.50
N LEU A 317 21.95 -10.71 16.64
CA LEU A 317 23.10 -10.15 15.94
C LEU A 317 23.61 -8.87 16.61
N LYS A 318 24.92 -8.82 16.90
CA LYS A 318 25.58 -7.58 17.33
C LYS A 318 25.68 -6.60 16.17
N ILE A 319 25.01 -5.47 16.30
CA ILE A 319 25.10 -4.34 15.37
C ILE A 319 25.99 -3.26 15.99
N ARG A 320 26.85 -2.70 15.16
CA ARG A 320 27.80 -1.64 15.55
C ARG A 320 27.08 -0.32 15.75
N GLU A 321 27.74 0.59 16.47
CA GLU A 321 27.28 1.97 16.60
C GLU A 321 27.25 2.70 15.25
N SER A 322 26.40 3.71 15.18
CA SER A 322 26.34 4.67 14.08
C SER A 322 26.47 6.08 14.65
N TRP A 323 27.02 6.98 13.84
CA TRP A 323 27.56 8.26 14.31
C TRP A 323 26.80 9.42 13.68
N ALA A 324 26.69 10.56 14.35
CA ALA A 324 25.99 11.73 13.81
C ALA A 324 26.66 12.32 12.54
N GLY A 325 27.99 12.26 12.41
CA GLY A 325 28.75 12.96 11.36
C GLY A 325 28.99 12.22 10.03
N GLY A 326 28.30 11.12 9.74
CA GLY A 326 28.48 10.38 8.47
C GLY A 326 27.72 10.97 7.28
N ALA A 327 27.70 10.24 6.15
CA ALA A 327 27.48 10.85 4.83
C ALA A 327 26.07 10.70 4.22
N TRP A 328 25.21 9.86 4.80
CA TRP A 328 23.86 9.59 4.28
C TRP A 328 22.82 10.38 5.05
N TRP A 329 22.14 11.31 4.37
CA TRP A 329 21.18 12.24 4.97
C TRP A 329 19.81 12.13 4.31
N GLY A 330 18.74 12.14 5.10
CA GLY A 330 17.40 12.41 4.61
C GLY A 330 17.21 13.90 4.36
N ILE A 331 16.50 14.28 3.30
CA ILE A 331 16.15 15.68 3.01
C ILE A 331 14.72 15.96 3.47
N GLY A 332 14.53 17.09 4.15
CA GLY A 332 13.26 17.54 4.72
C GLY A 332 13.28 17.65 6.24
N GLU A 333 12.11 17.90 6.83
CA GLU A 333 11.95 17.84 8.30
C GLU A 333 12.26 16.45 8.81
N ALA A 334 12.78 16.42 10.04
CA ALA A 334 13.02 15.19 10.76
C ALA A 334 11.71 14.40 10.99
N PRO A 335 11.74 13.07 10.84
CA PRO A 335 10.60 12.20 11.11
C PRO A 335 10.19 12.28 12.58
N LYS A 336 8.90 12.10 12.87
CA LYS A 336 8.35 12.17 14.23
C LYS A 336 8.28 10.79 14.91
N SER A 337 8.35 9.72 14.13
CA SER A 337 8.30 8.34 14.60
C SER A 337 9.23 7.44 13.80
N ALA A 338 9.56 6.27 14.36
CA ALA A 338 10.32 5.26 13.64
C ALA A 338 9.61 4.73 12.39
N GLN A 339 8.26 4.68 12.40
CA GLN A 339 7.47 4.26 11.26
C GLN A 339 7.49 5.29 10.12
N GLU A 340 7.60 6.58 10.45
CA GLU A 340 7.82 7.64 9.45
C GLU A 340 9.26 7.65 8.91
N TRP A 341 10.21 7.21 9.71
CA TRP A 341 11.62 7.20 9.35
C TRP A 341 11.99 5.96 8.52
N ARG A 342 11.91 4.77 9.14
CA ARG A 342 12.64 3.57 8.69
C ARG A 342 12.17 3.04 7.34
N PRO A 343 10.87 2.87 7.04
CA PRO A 343 10.42 2.37 5.74
C PRO A 343 10.83 3.26 4.54
N PRO A 344 10.56 4.58 4.54
CA PRO A 344 10.87 5.41 3.38
C PRO A 344 12.36 5.78 3.25
N THR A 345 13.12 5.84 4.36
CA THR A 345 14.59 6.04 4.28
C THR A 345 15.38 4.75 4.09
N ALA A 346 14.71 3.60 4.08
CA ALA A 346 15.28 2.26 3.90
C ALA A 346 16.55 1.99 4.74
N VAL A 347 16.61 2.53 5.97
CA VAL A 347 17.75 2.30 6.87
C VAL A 347 17.50 1.00 7.63
N LEU A 348 18.20 -0.06 7.21
CA LEU A 348 18.11 -1.38 7.83
C LEU A 348 18.60 -1.37 9.28
N ASP A 349 18.10 -2.33 10.06
CA ASP A 349 18.49 -2.52 11.46
C ASP A 349 19.97 -2.87 11.58
N GLU A 350 20.51 -3.58 10.59
CA GLU A 350 21.93 -3.94 10.50
C GLU A 350 22.84 -2.74 10.18
N PHE A 351 22.26 -1.62 9.76
CA PHE A 351 22.96 -0.36 9.53
C PHE A 351 22.87 0.58 10.74
N ASN A 352 21.72 0.58 11.41
CA ASN A 352 21.43 1.55 12.45
C ASN A 352 20.35 1.05 13.42
N ARG A 353 20.73 0.90 14.70
CA ARG A 353 19.82 0.52 15.79
C ARG A 353 19.03 1.68 16.40
N ASN A 354 19.01 2.86 15.78
CA ASN A 354 18.27 4.03 16.25
C ASN A 354 18.68 4.52 17.66
N GLY A 355 18.06 5.62 18.09
CA GLY A 355 18.13 6.16 19.45
C GLY A 355 18.15 7.67 19.39
N PHE A 356 18.88 8.21 18.42
CA PHE A 356 19.20 9.62 18.32
C PHE A 356 19.05 10.12 16.89
N ILE A 357 18.85 11.42 16.76
CA ILE A 357 18.75 12.08 15.47
C ILE A 357 19.56 13.37 15.51
N VAL A 358 20.31 13.60 14.43
CA VAL A 358 20.86 14.92 14.11
C VAL A 358 20.02 15.53 13.00
N THR A 359 19.68 16.79 13.17
CA THR A 359 19.01 17.61 12.15
C THR A 359 19.91 18.80 11.84
N GLY A 360 19.93 19.21 10.58
CA GLY A 360 20.64 20.38 10.11
C GLY A 360 19.71 21.27 9.30
N LYS A 361 19.94 22.59 9.40
CA LYS A 361 19.32 23.59 8.54
C LYS A 361 20.41 24.35 7.80
N VAL A 362 20.32 24.35 6.48
CA VAL A 362 21.21 25.15 5.64
C VAL A 362 20.91 26.64 5.86
N SER A 363 21.97 27.43 5.98
CA SER A 363 21.89 28.89 6.11
C SER A 363 22.68 29.55 4.99
N GLY A 364 22.04 30.47 4.28
CA GLY A 364 22.61 31.19 3.15
C GLY A 364 23.02 30.27 2.00
N ASN A 365 24.03 30.71 1.23
CA ASN A 365 24.49 30.02 0.02
C ASN A 365 25.62 29.00 0.29
N ASN A 366 25.81 28.60 1.54
CA ASN A 366 26.91 27.74 2.00
C ASN A 366 26.47 26.28 2.25
N GLY A 367 25.39 25.83 1.62
CA GLY A 367 24.95 24.44 1.75
C GLY A 367 25.98 23.46 1.19
N PRO A 368 26.03 22.22 1.71
CA PRO A 368 26.97 21.22 1.20
C PRO A 368 26.63 20.83 -0.25
N LYS A 369 27.67 20.56 -1.03
CA LYS A 369 27.54 19.95 -2.36
C LYS A 369 27.19 18.48 -2.20
N ALA A 370 26.04 18.08 -2.73
CA ALA A 370 25.46 16.76 -2.48
C ALA A 370 25.01 16.08 -3.76
N VAL A 371 24.92 14.75 -3.69
CA VAL A 371 24.17 13.95 -4.67
C VAL A 371 22.79 13.64 -4.09
N VAL A 372 21.75 14.16 -4.72
CA VAL A 372 20.37 14.09 -4.24
C VAL A 372 19.54 13.19 -5.15
N GLY A 373 18.66 12.37 -4.56
CA GLY A 373 17.78 11.48 -5.31
C GLY A 373 16.86 10.67 -4.41
N THR A 374 16.12 9.73 -5.01
CA THR A 374 15.16 8.89 -4.29
C THR A 374 15.84 7.66 -3.70
N VAL A 375 15.55 7.35 -2.43
CA VAL A 375 16.02 6.16 -1.73
C VAL A 375 15.45 4.90 -2.38
N ALA A 376 16.29 3.93 -2.73
CA ALA A 376 15.84 2.62 -3.19
C ALA A 376 15.46 1.67 -2.04
N GLU A 377 14.74 0.62 -2.39
CA GLU A 377 14.44 -0.49 -1.50
C GLU A 377 15.73 -1.18 -1.00
N GLN A 378 15.66 -1.67 0.23
CA GLN A 378 16.76 -2.37 0.88
C GLN A 378 16.27 -3.69 1.47
N VAL A 379 17.14 -4.70 1.44
CA VAL A 379 16.90 -6.03 2.00
C VAL A 379 18.05 -6.35 2.94
N GLY A 380 17.72 -6.80 4.15
CA GLY A 380 18.71 -7.21 5.14
C GLY A 380 19.54 -8.39 4.65
N ASN A 381 20.86 -8.23 4.69
CA ASN A 381 21.81 -9.29 4.32
C ASN A 381 22.30 -10.03 5.57
N LYS A 382 22.61 -9.29 6.65
CA LYS A 382 23.05 -9.85 7.94
C LYS A 382 21.87 -10.19 8.84
N LEU A 383 20.79 -9.40 8.77
CA LEU A 383 19.50 -9.66 9.39
C LEU A 383 18.48 -10.04 8.30
N PRO A 384 18.49 -11.30 7.84
CA PRO A 384 17.60 -11.73 6.77
C PRO A 384 16.14 -11.59 7.18
N GLY A 385 15.28 -11.33 6.20
CA GLY A 385 13.83 -11.17 6.41
C GLY A 385 13.39 -9.72 6.65
N GLN A 386 14.33 -8.78 6.81
CA GLN A 386 14.00 -7.36 6.77
C GLN A 386 13.91 -6.87 5.32
N TYR A 387 12.84 -6.17 5.00
CA TYR A 387 12.62 -5.48 3.74
C TYR A 387 12.05 -4.08 3.99
N LEU A 388 12.69 -3.07 3.41
CA LEU A 388 12.27 -1.68 3.49
C LEU A 388 12.06 -1.11 2.08
N PRO A 389 10.91 -0.49 1.79
CA PRO A 389 10.52 -0.14 0.43
C PRO A 389 11.23 1.10 -0.14
N GLY A 390 11.85 1.95 0.68
CA GLY A 390 12.44 3.21 0.24
C GLY A 390 11.40 4.25 -0.21
N GLY A 391 11.86 5.30 -0.88
CA GLY A 391 11.02 6.35 -1.46
C GLY A 391 11.13 7.74 -0.83
N ALA A 392 11.92 7.93 0.23
CA ALA A 392 12.27 9.27 0.68
C ALA A 392 13.26 9.94 -0.27
N THR A 393 13.39 11.26 -0.15
CA THR A 393 14.52 11.99 -0.74
C THR A 393 15.73 11.88 0.19
N GLN A 394 16.85 11.44 -0.35
CA GLN A 394 18.14 11.41 0.35
C GLN A 394 19.17 12.29 -0.36
N ALA A 395 20.16 12.70 0.41
CA ALA A 395 21.36 13.35 -0.06
C ALA A 395 22.59 12.62 0.48
N PHE A 396 23.56 12.41 -0.39
CA PHE A 396 24.89 11.98 0.00
C PHE A 396 25.84 13.17 -0.07
N PHE A 397 26.48 13.48 1.05
CA PHE A 397 27.58 14.46 1.12
C PHE A 397 28.41 14.24 2.37
N PHE A 398 29.67 14.65 2.31
CA PHE A 398 30.52 14.75 3.49
C PHE A 398 30.44 16.16 4.03
N LEU A 399 30.29 16.28 5.35
CA LEU A 399 30.61 17.51 6.05
C LEU A 399 32.12 17.64 6.14
N ASP A 400 32.60 18.88 6.25
CA ASP A 400 34.01 19.12 6.52
C ASP A 400 34.44 18.35 7.78
N LYS A 401 35.66 17.80 7.74
CA LYS A 401 36.15 16.90 8.78
C LYS A 401 35.97 17.46 10.20
N PRO A 402 36.30 18.73 10.51
CA PRO A 402 36.06 19.30 11.84
C PRO A 402 34.58 19.34 12.24
N VAL A 403 33.68 19.61 11.29
CA VAL A 403 32.24 19.65 11.52
C VAL A 403 31.70 18.24 11.79
N ALA A 404 32.12 17.25 11.00
CA ALA A 404 31.74 15.86 11.19
C ALA A 404 32.23 15.30 12.54
N GLU A 405 33.46 15.62 12.94
CA GLU A 405 34.03 15.24 14.23
C GLU A 405 33.29 15.92 15.40
N GLN A 406 32.98 17.21 15.28
CA GLN A 406 32.22 17.95 16.28
C GLN A 406 30.79 17.39 16.45
N LEU A 407 30.08 17.11 15.36
CA LEU A 407 28.76 16.48 15.42
C LEU A 407 28.84 15.08 16.05
N THR A 408 29.89 14.33 15.74
CA THR A 408 30.11 13.01 16.33
C THR A 408 30.35 13.11 17.84
N ALA A 409 31.15 14.08 18.30
CA ALA A 409 31.35 14.35 19.72
C ALA A 409 30.04 14.77 20.41
N LEU A 410 29.25 15.65 19.79
CA LEU A 410 27.93 16.03 20.28
C LEU A 410 26.96 14.85 20.33
N GLY A 411 27.01 13.95 19.34
CA GLY A 411 26.25 12.71 19.32
C GLY A 411 26.57 11.81 20.51
N LYS A 412 27.86 11.60 20.81
CA LYS A 412 28.29 10.84 21.99
C LYS A 412 27.83 11.46 23.29
N ARG A 413 27.86 12.80 23.39
CA ARG A 413 27.32 13.52 24.56
C ARG A 413 25.80 13.40 24.68
N ALA A 414 25.08 13.52 23.57
CA ALA A 414 23.62 13.33 23.53
C ALA A 414 23.22 11.94 24.03
N ILE A 415 24.00 10.92 23.65
CA ILE A 415 23.86 9.54 24.14
C ILE A 415 24.09 9.48 25.66
N ALA A 416 25.26 9.93 26.11
CA ALA A 416 25.64 9.83 27.53
C ALA A 416 24.69 10.60 28.46
N ASP A 417 24.26 11.79 28.06
CA ASP A 417 23.44 12.67 28.88
C ASP A 417 21.93 12.48 28.65
N ASN A 418 21.56 11.74 27.60
CA ASN A 418 20.20 11.58 27.09
C ASN A 418 19.44 12.92 26.93
N LYS A 419 20.14 13.94 26.40
CA LYS A 419 19.66 15.33 26.31
C LYS A 419 19.90 15.92 24.92
N PRO A 420 19.08 16.90 24.49
CA PRO A 420 19.28 17.61 23.24
C PRO A 420 20.43 18.62 23.33
N PHE A 421 21.16 18.78 22.24
CA PHE A 421 22.20 19.79 22.04
C PHE A 421 21.96 20.54 20.73
N THR A 422 22.12 21.86 20.76
CA THR A 422 22.12 22.69 19.55
C THR A 422 23.51 23.27 19.35
N TRP A 423 23.96 23.32 18.10
CA TRP A 423 25.22 23.91 17.71
C TRP A 423 25.06 24.65 16.38
N ILE A 424 25.70 25.80 16.25
CA ILE A 424 25.78 26.53 14.99
C ILE A 424 27.23 26.41 14.53
N ASP A 425 27.43 25.84 13.35
CA ASP A 425 28.75 25.77 12.76
C ASP A 425 29.23 27.19 12.40
N PRO A 426 30.33 27.67 12.98
CA PRO A 426 30.82 29.03 12.72
C PRO A 426 31.28 29.25 11.28
N ALA A 427 31.67 28.19 10.56
CA ALA A 427 32.15 28.31 9.18
C ALA A 427 31.01 28.45 8.17
N SER A 428 30.03 27.56 8.22
CA SER A 428 28.90 27.55 7.27
C SER A 428 27.69 28.36 7.74
N GLY A 429 27.57 28.66 9.04
CA GLY A 429 26.36 29.21 9.65
C GLY A 429 25.22 28.19 9.80
N MET A 430 25.45 26.92 9.44
CA MET A 430 24.43 25.87 9.55
C MET A 430 24.09 25.60 11.02
N ARG A 431 22.79 25.51 11.31
CA ARG A 431 22.30 25.13 12.63
C ARG A 431 22.06 23.63 12.68
N PHE A 432 22.65 22.99 13.67
CA PHE A 432 22.47 21.59 13.98
C PHE A 432 21.76 21.41 15.31
N GLU A 433 20.88 20.41 15.38
CA GLU A 433 20.28 19.92 16.62
C GLU A 433 20.49 18.41 16.70
N VAL A 434 21.08 17.94 17.79
CA VAL A 434 21.28 16.52 18.09
C VAL A 434 20.43 16.18 19.30
N LYS A 435 19.57 15.16 19.22
CA LYS A 435 18.67 14.81 20.33
C LYS A 435 18.28 13.33 20.37
N PRO A 436 17.90 12.81 21.55
CA PRO A 436 17.21 11.54 21.63
C PRO A 436 15.88 11.61 20.86
N THR A 437 15.54 10.54 20.16
CA THR A 437 14.32 10.47 19.35
C THR A 437 13.08 10.17 20.18
N GLY A 438 13.22 9.38 21.25
CA GLY A 438 12.09 8.84 22.03
C GLY A 438 11.20 7.86 21.25
N TRP A 439 11.63 7.41 20.07
CA TRP A 439 10.84 6.49 19.25
C TRP A 439 10.78 5.10 19.90
N LYS A 440 9.57 4.51 19.88
CA LYS A 440 9.31 3.15 20.37
C LYS A 440 9.26 2.16 19.21
N ASP A 441 9.49 0.88 19.52
CA ASP A 441 9.27 -0.25 18.62
C ASP A 441 10.05 -0.16 17.30
N VAL A 442 11.29 0.32 17.39
CA VAL A 442 12.09 0.66 16.21
C VAL A 442 12.82 -0.56 15.68
N ASN A 443 13.65 -1.20 16.51
CA ASN A 443 14.47 -2.34 16.11
C ASN A 443 13.74 -3.68 16.23
N GLY A 444 14.05 -4.57 15.30
CA GLY A 444 13.57 -5.94 15.22
C GLY A 444 12.12 -6.07 14.74
N ILE A 445 11.46 -4.96 14.43
CA ILE A 445 10.00 -4.91 14.22
C ILE A 445 9.68 -4.42 12.81
N ILE A 446 10.19 -3.25 12.43
CA ILE A 446 9.80 -2.60 11.17
C ILE A 446 10.46 -3.29 9.97
N GLY A 447 9.65 -3.73 9.02
CA GLY A 447 10.10 -4.34 7.77
C GLY A 447 10.39 -5.84 7.86
N TYR A 448 10.20 -6.49 9.01
CA TYR A 448 10.31 -7.94 9.12
C TYR A 448 8.99 -8.63 8.77
N PHE A 449 9.04 -9.65 7.91
CA PHE A 449 7.96 -10.63 7.80
C PHE A 449 8.00 -11.49 9.08
N HIS A 450 6.84 -11.72 9.73
CA HIS A 450 6.77 -12.37 11.05
C HIS A 450 7.68 -13.61 11.13
N THR A 451 8.79 -13.51 11.87
CA THR A 451 9.56 -14.67 12.33
C THR A 451 8.84 -15.19 13.57
N PRO A 452 8.24 -16.40 13.56
CA PRO A 452 7.71 -16.99 14.78
C PRO A 452 8.88 -17.18 15.75
N GLY A 453 8.80 -16.58 16.94
CA GLY A 453 9.69 -16.95 18.02
C GLY A 453 9.45 -18.41 18.44
N PRO A 454 10.40 -19.07 19.14
CA PRO A 454 10.33 -20.50 19.46
C PRO A 454 9.14 -20.94 20.34
N THR A 455 8.30 -20.02 20.81
CA THR A 455 7.25 -20.29 21.81
C THR A 455 5.87 -19.74 21.48
N SER A 456 5.64 -19.12 20.32
CA SER A 456 4.28 -18.71 19.94
C SER A 456 3.59 -19.78 19.09
N VAL A 457 2.97 -20.75 19.75
CA VAL A 457 1.90 -21.54 19.13
C VAL A 457 0.71 -20.60 18.95
N THR A 458 0.51 -20.09 17.74
CA THR A 458 -0.74 -19.43 17.37
C THR A 458 -1.40 -20.25 16.28
N THR A 459 -2.50 -20.89 16.67
CA THR A 459 -3.48 -21.58 15.83
C THR A 459 -4.13 -20.58 14.86
N VAL A 460 -3.39 -20.17 13.83
CA VAL A 460 -3.96 -19.46 12.68
C VAL A 460 -3.63 -20.26 11.42
N ARG A 461 -4.62 -21.10 11.07
CA ARG A 461 -4.93 -21.65 9.74
C ARG A 461 -3.78 -22.34 8.99
N LEU A 462 -3.59 -23.61 9.35
CA LEU A 462 -3.00 -24.64 8.48
C LEU A 462 -3.68 -24.72 7.09
N ALA A 463 -4.92 -24.23 6.95
CA ALA A 463 -5.66 -24.20 5.68
C ALA A 463 -5.10 -23.19 4.65
N GLU A 464 -4.34 -22.18 5.07
CA GLU A 464 -3.79 -21.15 4.15
C GLU A 464 -2.48 -21.60 3.48
N ARG A 465 -1.86 -22.71 3.94
CA ARG A 465 -0.67 -23.31 3.31
C ARG A 465 -0.97 -24.35 2.24
N GLU A 466 -2.18 -24.92 2.19
CA GLU A 466 -2.51 -25.96 1.20
C GLU A 466 -2.93 -25.41 -0.18
N GLN A 467 -3.28 -24.12 -0.30
CA GLN A 467 -3.62 -23.51 -1.59
C GLN A 467 -2.40 -22.94 -2.35
N ALA A 468 -1.28 -22.69 -1.68
CA ALA A 468 -0.08 -22.11 -2.32
C ALA A 468 0.81 -23.13 -3.05
N THR A 469 0.50 -24.43 -2.97
CA THR A 469 1.32 -25.52 -3.55
C THR A 469 0.70 -26.21 -4.75
N LYS A 470 -0.48 -25.80 -5.24
CA LYS A 470 -1.06 -26.35 -6.47
C LYS A 470 -0.82 -25.42 -7.67
N GLU A 471 0.31 -25.66 -8.31
CA GLU A 471 0.59 -25.51 -9.75
C GLU A 471 0.50 -24.11 -10.39
N HIS A 472 1.61 -23.37 -10.34
CA HIS A 472 2.02 -22.47 -11.43
C HIS A 472 3.24 -23.04 -12.15
N ARG A 473 3.03 -24.09 -12.96
CA ARG A 473 3.91 -24.37 -14.09
C ARG A 473 3.37 -23.61 -15.30
N GLN A 474 4.17 -22.63 -15.74
CA GLN A 474 4.24 -22.03 -17.07
C GLN A 474 2.95 -21.89 -17.89
N VAL A 475 2.59 -20.65 -18.24
CA VAL A 475 2.28 -20.32 -19.64
C VAL A 475 2.82 -18.92 -19.95
N VAL A 476 3.85 -18.86 -20.77
CA VAL A 476 4.21 -17.71 -21.59
C VAL A 476 3.25 -17.71 -22.78
N VAL A 477 2.57 -16.59 -23.07
CA VAL A 477 2.22 -16.21 -24.45
C VAL A 477 2.14 -14.68 -24.54
N SER A 478 2.89 -14.10 -25.47
CA SER A 478 2.60 -12.83 -26.14
C SER A 478 1.78 -13.14 -27.41
N PRO A 479 1.04 -12.21 -28.02
CA PRO A 479 0.12 -11.20 -27.50
C PRO A 479 -1.26 -11.77 -27.12
#